data_AF-A0A7X6KT27-F1
#
_entry.id   AF-A0A7X6KT27-F1
#
_cell.length_a   1.000
_cell.length_b   1.000
_cell.length_c   1.000
_cell.angle_alpha   90.00
_cell.angle_beta   90.00
_cell.angle_gamma   90.00
#
_symmetry.space_group_name_H-M   'P 1'
#
loop_
_entity.id
_entity.type
_entity.pdbx_description
1 polymer ?
#
loop_
_entity_poly.entity_id
_entity_poly.type
_entity_poly.pdbx_seq_one_letter_code
_entity_poly.pdbx_strand_id
1 'polypeptide(L)'
;MNNPSTAEAVLFWVLAVVMVAAACGLLFARKAVHAAMSIVLVMICLAFLYVAQDAPFLGVVQVVVYTGAVMMLFLFVLMLVGVDASDSLVETIKAQRWVGWIAGIGLAVILIGVLVRATYPEVAGLDEANAPGNPTGVARIIFGEHVFGLEVVGALLVIAALGALVLTHRTRLKKLVKQPERQALRMKAGTRITPLPAPGVYARHNAMDVPALDPQGNPIEDSVPRVLRIRGQEAGTTSYHADTYRRAVTAVADPPEATGGDPAALLGTEESEARPPAAAPGHTSGPTTDVDLGAASTKTETEP
;
A
#
# COMPACT_ATOMS: atom_id res chain seq x y z
N MET A 1 37.46 -35.30 26.20
CA MET A 1 36.62 -34.71 27.27
C MET A 1 36.41 -33.24 26.90
N ASN A 2 35.45 -32.97 26.01
CA ASN A 2 35.24 -31.61 25.49
C ASN A 2 33.83 -31.19 25.88
N ASN A 3 33.63 -30.89 27.16
CA ASN A 3 32.43 -30.16 27.56
C ASN A 3 32.55 -28.75 26.96
N PRO A 4 31.49 -28.19 26.36
CA PRO A 4 31.51 -26.82 25.88
C PRO A 4 31.96 -25.90 27.00
N SER A 5 32.71 -24.85 26.67
CA SER A 5 33.10 -23.88 27.70
C SER A 5 31.83 -23.33 28.36
N THR A 6 31.89 -23.02 29.66
CA THR A 6 30.70 -22.49 30.37
C THR A 6 30.13 -21.25 29.67
N ALA A 7 30.99 -20.45 29.03
CA ALA A 7 30.59 -19.31 28.21
C ALA A 7 29.80 -19.71 26.96
N GLU A 8 30.25 -20.71 26.20
CA GLU A 8 29.53 -21.23 25.03
C GLU A 8 28.15 -21.79 25.40
N ALA A 9 28.08 -22.56 26.51
CA ALA A 9 26.82 -23.13 26.97
C ALA A 9 25.82 -22.04 27.39
N VAL A 10 26.28 -21.01 28.12
CA VAL A 10 25.46 -19.86 28.51
C VAL A 10 24.98 -19.10 27.27
N LEU A 11 25.87 -18.82 26.32
CA LEU A 11 25.54 -18.15 25.06
C LEU A 11 24.46 -18.92 24.30
N PHE A 12 24.63 -20.23 24.14
CA PHE A 12 23.67 -21.09 23.46
C PHE A 12 22.28 -21.03 24.11
N TRP A 13 22.20 -21.23 25.43
CA TRP A 13 20.91 -21.26 26.12
C TRP A 13 20.20 -19.90 26.10
N VAL A 14 20.94 -18.80 26.24
CA VAL A 14 20.37 -17.46 26.13
C VAL A 14 19.82 -17.22 24.71
N LEU A 15 20.63 -17.49 23.67
CA LEU A 15 20.19 -17.31 22.29
C LEU A 15 19.02 -18.23 21.92
N ALA A 16 19.03 -19.48 22.39
CA ALA A 16 17.95 -20.43 22.13
C ALA A 16 16.60 -19.93 22.69
N VAL A 17 16.58 -19.44 23.94
CA VAL A 17 15.34 -18.89 24.52
C VAL A 17 14.88 -17.64 23.77
N VAL A 18 15.80 -16.74 23.41
CA VAL A 18 15.48 -15.55 22.62
C VAL A 18 14.92 -15.91 21.25
N MET A 19 15.51 -16.91 20.56
CA MET A 19 15.04 -17.39 19.27
C MET A 19 13.64 -18.01 19.35
N VAL A 20 13.36 -18.82 20.37
CA VAL A 20 12.02 -19.40 20.58
C VAL A 20 11.01 -18.30 20.85
N ALA A 21 11.33 -17.34 21.72
CA ALA A 21 10.46 -16.20 21.99
C ALA A 21 10.19 -15.36 20.73
N ALA A 22 11.21 -15.12 19.91
CA ALA A 22 11.08 -14.42 18.63
C ALA A 22 10.24 -15.21 17.62
N ALA A 23 10.43 -16.53 17.52
CA ALA A 23 9.62 -17.41 16.68
C ALA A 23 8.15 -17.45 17.13
N CYS A 24 7.88 -17.42 18.43
CA CYS A 24 6.53 -17.21 18.95
C CYS A 24 5.99 -15.82 18.55
N GLY A 25 6.83 -14.78 18.63
CA GLY A 25 6.51 -13.43 18.16
C GLY A 25 6.05 -13.41 16.70
N LEU A 26 6.69 -14.17 15.82
CA LEU A 26 6.30 -14.32 14.41
C LEU A 26 4.87 -14.86 14.26
N LEU A 27 4.52 -15.91 15.02
CA LEU A 27 3.23 -16.57 14.91
C LEU A 27 2.08 -15.75 15.54
N PHE A 28 2.37 -15.01 16.62
CA PHE A 28 1.34 -14.29 17.37
C PHE A 28 1.24 -12.80 17.02
N ALA A 29 2.17 -12.26 16.22
CA ALA A 29 2.14 -10.85 15.83
C ALA A 29 0.95 -10.54 14.92
N ARG A 30 0.09 -9.62 15.37
CA ARG A 30 -1.06 -9.14 14.58
C ARG A 30 -0.67 -8.22 13.42
N LYS A 31 0.47 -7.54 13.52
CA LYS A 31 0.98 -6.64 12.48
C LYS A 31 2.15 -7.30 11.76
N ALA A 32 2.11 -7.36 10.43
CA ALA A 32 3.14 -8.03 9.63
C ALA A 32 4.54 -7.45 9.85
N VAL A 33 4.66 -6.15 10.13
CA VAL A 33 5.95 -5.51 10.48
C VAL A 33 6.56 -6.12 11.74
N HIS A 34 5.75 -6.40 12.77
CA HIS A 34 6.25 -7.00 14.02
C HIS A 34 6.64 -8.46 13.80
N ALA A 35 5.85 -9.19 12.99
CA ALA A 35 6.18 -10.55 12.57
C ALA A 35 7.53 -10.58 11.84
N ALA A 36 7.77 -9.66 10.90
CA ALA A 36 9.02 -9.59 10.17
C ALA A 36 10.21 -9.17 11.06
N MET A 37 10.03 -8.19 11.97
CA MET A 37 11.06 -7.84 12.96
C MET A 37 11.43 -9.02 13.87
N SER A 38 10.48 -9.89 14.20
CA SER A 38 10.76 -11.09 14.98
C SER A 38 11.57 -12.13 14.19
N ILE A 39 11.37 -12.26 12.87
CA ILE A 39 12.22 -13.10 12.01
C ILE A 39 13.64 -12.55 11.92
N VAL A 40 13.80 -11.23 11.77
CA VAL A 40 15.12 -10.56 11.80
C VAL A 40 15.90 -10.99 13.04
N LEU A 41 15.25 -10.94 14.22
CA LEU A 41 15.87 -11.33 15.48
C LEU A 41 16.32 -12.81 15.46
N VAL A 42 15.48 -13.73 14.96
CA VAL A 42 15.87 -15.15 14.81
C VAL A 42 17.08 -15.31 13.89
N MET A 43 17.13 -14.60 12.76
CA MET A 43 18.23 -14.69 11.81
C MET A 43 19.55 -14.16 12.39
N ILE A 44 19.50 -13.09 13.19
CA ILE A 44 20.68 -12.55 13.88
C ILE A 44 21.17 -13.52 14.97
N CYS A 45 20.26 -14.07 15.78
CA CYS A 45 20.63 -15.09 16.77
C CYS A 45 21.25 -16.32 16.10
N LEU A 46 20.73 -16.75 14.95
CA LEU A 46 21.29 -17.86 14.18
C LEU A 46 22.71 -17.55 13.67
N ALA A 47 22.97 -16.31 13.24
CA ALA A 47 24.31 -15.88 12.85
C ALA A 47 25.31 -15.97 14.03
N PHE A 48 24.91 -15.55 15.23
CA PHE A 48 25.73 -15.73 16.43
C PHE A 48 25.96 -17.19 16.78
N LEU A 49 24.94 -18.06 16.61
CA LEU A 49 25.11 -19.50 16.79
C LEU A 49 26.11 -20.10 15.79
N TYR A 50 26.10 -19.68 14.52
CA TYR A 50 27.12 -20.11 13.56
C TYR A 50 28.52 -19.71 13.98
N VAL A 51 28.72 -18.46 14.42
CA VAL A 51 30.04 -18.02 14.93
C VAL A 51 30.44 -18.82 16.18
N ALA A 52 29.51 -19.10 17.09
CA ALA A 52 29.77 -19.91 18.28
C ALA A 52 30.09 -21.38 17.96
N GLN A 53 29.62 -21.88 16.81
CA GLN A 53 29.95 -23.21 16.28
C GLN A 53 31.21 -23.19 15.39
N ASP A 54 32.06 -22.16 15.52
CA ASP A 54 33.29 -21.97 14.77
C ASP A 54 33.05 -21.95 13.23
N ALA A 55 31.90 -21.41 12.82
CA ALA A 55 31.52 -21.18 11.43
C ALA A 55 31.37 -19.68 11.08
N PRO A 56 32.45 -18.88 11.20
CA PRO A 56 32.38 -17.42 11.04
C PRO A 56 32.00 -16.98 9.63
N PHE A 57 32.42 -17.70 8.59
CA PHE A 57 32.03 -17.37 7.20
C PHE A 57 30.52 -17.51 7.02
N LEU A 58 29.95 -18.62 7.48
CA LEU A 58 28.51 -18.86 7.39
C LEU A 58 27.72 -17.85 8.23
N GLY A 59 28.22 -17.49 9.41
CA GLY A 59 27.66 -16.42 10.24
C GLY A 59 27.60 -15.06 9.51
N VAL A 60 28.69 -14.66 8.84
CA VAL A 60 28.71 -13.41 8.06
C VAL A 60 27.75 -13.48 6.87
N VAL A 61 27.73 -14.59 6.12
CA VAL A 61 26.78 -14.79 5.01
C VAL A 61 25.33 -14.72 5.49
N GLN A 62 25.03 -15.26 6.68
CA GLN A 62 23.70 -15.18 7.30
C GLN A 62 23.26 -13.73 7.55
N VAL A 63 24.18 -12.89 8.02
CA VAL A 63 23.87 -11.46 8.25
C VAL A 63 23.71 -10.72 6.91
N VAL A 64 24.65 -10.89 5.97
CA VAL A 64 24.65 -10.12 4.71
C VAL A 64 23.49 -10.52 3.80
N VAL A 65 23.27 -11.83 3.60
CA VAL A 65 22.30 -12.33 2.62
C VAL A 65 20.91 -12.44 3.22
N TYR A 66 20.75 -13.21 4.29
CA TYR A 66 19.42 -13.46 4.86
C TYR A 66 18.87 -12.24 5.59
N THR A 67 19.66 -11.66 6.51
CA THR A 67 19.19 -10.51 7.31
C THR A 67 19.29 -9.20 6.53
N GLY A 68 20.31 -9.04 5.69
CA GLY A 68 20.50 -7.86 4.86
C GLY A 68 19.58 -7.87 3.64
N ALA A 69 19.92 -8.65 2.61
CA ALA A 69 19.23 -8.57 1.32
C ALA A 69 17.79 -9.13 1.36
N VAL A 70 17.62 -10.38 1.79
CA VAL A 70 16.33 -11.09 1.68
C VAL A 70 15.30 -10.47 2.61
N MET A 71 15.66 -10.25 3.88
CA MET A 71 14.73 -9.70 4.87
C MET A 71 14.36 -8.24 4.58
N MET A 72 15.29 -7.40 4.13
CA MET A 72 14.95 -6.03 3.73
C MET A 72 14.00 -6.03 2.53
N LEU A 73 14.22 -6.88 1.52
CA LEU A 73 13.29 -7.02 0.39
C LEU A 73 11.89 -7.44 0.87
N PHE A 74 11.83 -8.43 1.75
CA PHE A 74 10.56 -8.90 2.31
C PHE A 74 9.84 -7.81 3.12
N LEU A 75 10.57 -7.08 3.97
CA LEU A 75 10.04 -5.94 4.73
C LEU A 75 9.50 -4.84 3.83
N PHE A 76 10.23 -4.48 2.77
CA PHE A 76 9.78 -3.51 1.78
C PHE A 76 8.48 -3.96 1.10
N VAL A 77 8.42 -5.21 0.66
CA VAL A 77 7.22 -5.77 0.01
C VAL A 77 6.04 -5.78 0.98
N LEU A 78 6.23 -6.26 2.21
CA LEU A 78 5.18 -6.26 3.23
C LEU A 78 4.65 -4.85 3.53
N MET A 79 5.53 -3.85 3.59
CA MET A 79 5.11 -2.46 3.78
C MET A 79 4.35 -1.91 2.58
N LEU A 80 4.82 -2.18 1.36
CA LEU A 80 4.20 -1.68 0.13
C LEU A 80 2.81 -2.28 -0.09
N VAL A 81 2.63 -3.56 0.21
CA VAL A 81 1.37 -4.27 0.01
C VAL A 81 0.27 -3.78 0.96
N GLY A 82 0.60 -3.15 2.08
CA GLY A 82 -0.38 -2.60 3.02
C GLY A 82 -1.23 -3.72 3.66
N VAL A 83 -0.85 -4.16 4.86
CA VAL A 83 -1.58 -5.21 5.58
C VAL A 83 -2.79 -4.65 6.34
N ASP A 84 -3.88 -4.39 5.63
CA ASP A 84 -5.20 -4.22 6.25
C ASP A 84 -5.82 -5.60 6.50
N ALA A 85 -5.46 -6.19 7.64
CA ALA A 85 -6.02 -7.45 8.10
C ALA A 85 -7.40 -7.21 8.73
N SER A 86 -8.41 -7.00 7.89
CA SER A 86 -9.81 -7.18 8.27
C SER A 86 -10.39 -8.40 7.55
N ASP A 87 -9.68 -9.53 7.62
CA ASP A 87 -10.29 -10.81 7.29
C ASP A 87 -11.05 -11.31 8.52
N SER A 88 -12.37 -11.19 8.44
CA SER A 88 -13.30 -11.80 9.38
C SER A 88 -13.14 -13.32 9.29
N LEU A 89 -12.39 -13.90 10.23
CA LEU A 89 -12.21 -15.35 10.40
C LEU A 89 -13.53 -16.02 10.83
N VAL A 90 -14.54 -16.02 9.97
CA VAL A 90 -15.67 -16.95 10.13
C VAL A 90 -15.17 -18.29 9.59
N GLU A 91 -14.62 -19.08 10.49
CA GLU A 91 -14.06 -20.38 10.21
C GLU A 91 -15.18 -21.34 9.82
N THR A 92 -15.44 -21.45 8.51
CA THR A 92 -16.56 -22.21 7.93
C THR A 92 -16.43 -23.73 8.15
N ILE A 93 -15.23 -24.22 8.51
CA ILE A 93 -14.94 -25.64 8.78
C ILE A 93 -14.17 -25.78 10.11
N LYS A 94 -14.89 -25.86 11.24
CA LYS A 94 -14.31 -26.05 12.59
C LYS A 94 -13.41 -27.29 12.72
N ALA A 95 -13.60 -28.30 11.87
CA ALA A 95 -12.77 -29.51 11.84
C ALA A 95 -11.32 -29.23 11.41
N GLN A 96 -11.07 -28.22 10.57
CA GLN A 96 -9.74 -27.89 10.05
C GLN A 96 -8.77 -27.50 11.19
N ARG A 97 -9.27 -26.79 12.20
CA ARG A 97 -8.47 -26.37 13.35
C ARG A 97 -8.01 -27.57 14.19
N TRP A 98 -8.87 -28.56 14.40
CA TRP A 98 -8.51 -29.80 15.09
C TRP A 98 -7.51 -30.64 14.30
N VAL A 99 -7.71 -30.76 12.98
CA VAL A 99 -6.75 -31.43 12.08
C VAL A 99 -5.38 -30.74 12.12
N GLY A 100 -5.36 -29.40 12.11
CA GLY A 100 -4.13 -28.60 12.24
C GLY A 100 -3.39 -28.86 13.55
N TRP A 101 -4.10 -28.91 14.68
CA TRP A 101 -3.50 -29.26 15.99
C TRP A 101 -2.94 -30.68 16.01
N ILE A 102 -3.70 -31.67 15.52
CA ILE A 102 -3.26 -33.07 15.47
C ILE A 102 -2.02 -33.19 14.57
N ALA A 103 -2.01 -32.55 13.40
CA ALA A 103 -0.86 -32.56 12.50
C ALA A 103 0.36 -31.88 13.12
N GLY A 104 0.19 -30.72 13.75
CA GLY A 104 1.27 -29.98 14.42
C GLY A 104 1.89 -30.75 15.59
N ILE A 105 1.05 -31.29 16.49
CA ILE A 105 1.50 -32.11 17.62
C ILE A 105 2.12 -33.41 17.11
N GLY A 106 1.49 -34.08 16.13
CA GLY A 106 2.01 -35.30 15.53
C GLY A 106 3.40 -35.11 14.93
N LEU A 107 3.61 -34.02 14.19
CA LEU A 107 4.92 -33.65 13.65
C LEU A 107 5.94 -33.40 14.78
N ALA A 108 5.56 -32.66 15.82
CA ALA A 108 6.45 -32.39 16.96
C ALA A 108 6.87 -33.69 17.67
N VAL A 109 5.93 -34.61 17.90
CA VAL A 109 6.22 -35.93 18.50
C VAL A 109 7.18 -36.74 17.62
N ILE A 110 6.98 -36.73 16.30
CA ILE A 110 7.88 -37.43 15.37
C ILE A 110 9.28 -36.81 15.43
N LEU A 111 9.40 -35.48 15.35
CA LEU A 111 10.69 -34.80 15.38
C LEU A 111 11.43 -35.04 16.70
N ILE A 112 10.74 -34.93 17.84
CA ILE A 112 11.31 -35.25 19.16
C ILE A 112 11.69 -36.72 19.24
N GLY A 113 10.85 -37.62 18.73
CA GLY A 113 11.12 -39.06 18.70
C GLY A 113 12.36 -39.40 17.88
N VAL A 114 12.55 -38.75 16.73
CA VAL A 114 13.77 -38.86 15.92
C VAL A 114 14.98 -38.35 16.69
N LEU A 115 14.87 -37.18 17.34
CA LEU A 115 15.99 -36.58 18.08
C LEU A 115 16.42 -37.45 19.28
N VAL A 116 15.46 -38.03 20.00
CA VAL A 116 15.74 -38.90 21.17
C VAL A 116 16.29 -40.26 20.76
N ARG A 117 15.87 -40.81 19.61
CA ARG A 117 16.34 -42.12 19.12
C ARG A 117 17.58 -42.04 18.23
N ALA A 118 17.96 -40.86 17.77
CA ALA A 118 19.10 -40.70 16.88
C ALA A 118 20.39 -41.15 17.60
N THR A 119 21.13 -42.05 16.97
CA THR A 119 22.50 -42.37 17.38
C THR A 119 23.42 -41.32 16.79
N TYR A 120 24.02 -40.51 17.66
CA TYR A 120 24.99 -39.51 17.24
C TYR A 120 26.39 -40.12 17.17
N PRO A 121 27.19 -39.82 16.13
CA PRO A 121 28.60 -40.17 16.12
C PRO A 121 29.34 -39.47 17.25
N GLU A 122 30.54 -39.96 17.58
CA GLU A 122 31.39 -39.33 18.59
C GLU A 122 31.67 -37.87 18.21
N VAL A 123 31.69 -36.99 19.21
CA VAL A 123 31.76 -35.54 19.00
C VAL A 123 33.14 -35.20 18.42
N ALA A 124 33.22 -35.01 17.11
CA ALA A 124 34.40 -34.44 16.48
C ALA A 124 34.59 -33.02 17.03
N GLY A 125 35.77 -32.72 17.58
CA GLY A 125 36.07 -31.37 18.08
C GLY A 125 35.95 -30.35 16.96
N LEU A 126 35.58 -29.11 17.29
CA LEU A 126 35.44 -28.02 16.30
C LEU A 126 36.75 -27.78 15.53
N ASP A 127 37.90 -27.91 16.19
CA ASP A 127 39.22 -27.76 15.56
C ASP A 127 39.48 -28.78 14.45
N GLU A 128 39.07 -30.04 14.65
CA GLU A 128 39.22 -31.11 13.65
C GLU A 128 38.23 -30.91 12.50
N ALA A 129 36.98 -30.55 12.82
CA ALA A 129 35.95 -30.26 11.83
C ALA A 129 36.32 -29.04 10.95
N ASN A 130 37.01 -28.04 11.51
CA ASN A 130 37.40 -26.82 10.81
C ASN A 130 38.86 -26.81 10.31
N ALA A 131 39.59 -27.92 10.40
CA ALA A 131 40.99 -28.03 9.98
C ALA A 131 41.30 -27.50 8.56
N PRO A 132 40.43 -27.63 7.54
CA PRO A 132 40.66 -27.06 6.20
C PRO A 132 40.55 -25.53 6.11
N GLY A 133 40.12 -24.86 7.20
CA GLY A 133 39.80 -23.44 7.25
C GLY A 133 38.39 -23.13 6.72
N ASN A 134 37.70 -22.14 7.31
CA ASN A 134 36.26 -21.94 7.07
C ASN A 134 35.92 -21.53 5.62
N PRO A 135 36.42 -20.39 5.06
CA PRO A 135 36.07 -20.02 3.67
C PRO A 135 36.77 -20.91 2.64
N THR A 136 38.03 -21.29 2.90
CA THR A 136 38.86 -22.07 1.97
C THR A 136 38.38 -23.52 1.86
N GLY A 137 37.98 -24.13 2.98
CA GLY A 137 37.39 -25.46 3.01
C GLY A 137 36.06 -25.52 2.24
N VAL A 138 35.17 -24.57 2.51
CA VAL A 138 33.89 -24.45 1.79
C VAL A 138 34.13 -24.24 0.29
N ALA A 139 35.07 -23.36 -0.09
CA ALA A 139 35.42 -23.15 -1.49
C ALA A 139 35.92 -24.45 -2.16
N ARG A 140 36.77 -25.23 -1.50
CA ARG A 140 37.26 -26.50 -2.04
C ARG A 140 36.13 -27.50 -2.30
N ILE A 141 35.17 -27.60 -1.39
CA ILE A 141 34.02 -28.51 -1.53
C ILE A 141 33.09 -28.04 -2.66
N ILE A 142 32.80 -26.73 -2.72
CA ILE A 142 31.92 -26.15 -3.74
C ILE A 142 32.53 -26.25 -5.13
N PHE A 143 33.79 -25.83 -5.30
CA PHE A 143 34.48 -25.81 -6.60
C PHE A 143 35.14 -27.13 -6.97
N GLY A 144 35.22 -28.10 -6.05
CA GLY A 144 35.75 -29.44 -6.31
C GLY A 144 34.62 -30.44 -6.56
N GLU A 145 33.81 -30.69 -5.54
CA GLU A 145 32.81 -31.77 -5.54
C GLU A 145 31.43 -31.29 -6.03
N HIS A 146 31.07 -30.03 -5.74
CA HIS A 146 29.71 -29.51 -5.98
C HIS A 146 29.63 -28.49 -7.12
N VAL A 147 30.53 -28.59 -8.11
CA VAL A 147 30.58 -27.66 -9.26
C VAL A 147 29.25 -27.63 -10.01
N PHE A 148 28.62 -28.78 -10.19
CA PHE A 148 27.31 -28.85 -10.84
C PHE A 148 26.23 -28.13 -10.02
N GLY A 149 26.25 -28.28 -8.69
CA GLY A 149 25.33 -27.55 -7.80
C GLY A 149 25.54 -26.04 -7.87
N LEU A 150 26.80 -25.59 -7.93
CA LEU A 150 27.14 -24.18 -8.13
C LEU A 150 26.56 -23.64 -9.45
N GLU A 151 26.73 -24.37 -10.56
CA GLU A 151 26.24 -23.95 -11.88
C GLU A 151 24.70 -23.85 -11.91
N VAL A 152 24.01 -24.82 -11.29
CA VAL A 152 22.54 -24.80 -11.17
C VAL A 152 22.07 -23.60 -10.34
N VAL A 153 22.75 -23.29 -9.24
CA VAL A 153 22.45 -22.10 -8.43
C VAL A 153 22.74 -20.82 -9.23
N GLY A 154 23.82 -20.78 -10.01
CA GLY A 154 24.14 -19.67 -10.92
C GLY A 154 23.03 -19.44 -11.94
N ALA A 155 22.56 -20.49 -12.61
CA ALA A 155 21.44 -20.43 -13.54
C ALA A 155 20.14 -19.98 -12.83
N LEU A 156 19.89 -20.46 -11.61
CA LEU A 156 18.75 -20.04 -10.79
C LEU A 156 18.79 -18.54 -10.49
N LEU A 157 19.96 -17.98 -10.16
CA LEU A 157 20.12 -16.54 -9.90
C LEU A 157 19.85 -15.70 -11.16
N VAL A 158 20.33 -16.16 -12.33
CA VAL A 158 20.04 -15.49 -13.62
C VAL A 158 18.53 -15.52 -13.92
N ILE A 159 17.90 -16.67 -13.75
CA ILE A 159 16.44 -16.83 -13.94
C ILE A 159 15.67 -15.95 -12.96
N ALA A 160 16.08 -15.87 -11.70
CA ALA A 160 15.43 -15.02 -10.70
C ALA A 160 15.56 -13.54 -11.07
N ALA A 161 16.74 -13.08 -11.51
CA ALA A 161 16.96 -11.71 -11.94
C ALA A 161 16.13 -11.37 -13.19
N LEU A 162 16.11 -12.25 -14.19
CA LEU A 162 15.28 -12.10 -15.39
C LEU A 162 13.79 -12.12 -15.05
N GLY A 163 13.36 -13.02 -14.17
CA GLY A 163 11.98 -13.11 -13.71
C GLY A 163 11.54 -11.84 -12.99
N ALA A 164 12.36 -11.31 -12.08
CA ALA A 164 12.12 -10.04 -11.42
C ALA A 164 12.04 -8.87 -12.42
N LEU A 165 12.97 -8.79 -13.38
CA LEU A 165 12.95 -7.76 -14.42
C LEU A 165 11.68 -7.82 -15.27
N VAL A 166 11.31 -9.00 -15.78
CA VAL A 166 10.14 -9.17 -16.64
C VAL A 166 8.84 -8.89 -15.86
N LEU A 167 8.73 -9.33 -14.61
CA LEU A 167 7.53 -9.14 -13.80
C LEU A 167 7.35 -7.68 -13.35
N THR A 168 8.45 -6.97 -13.07
CA THR A 168 8.40 -5.55 -12.68
C THR A 168 8.30 -4.60 -13.87
N HIS A 169 8.68 -5.05 -15.07
CA HIS A 169 8.61 -4.25 -16.27
C HIS A 169 7.15 -4.04 -16.72
N ARG A 170 6.57 -2.91 -16.29
CA ARG A 170 5.19 -2.54 -16.59
C ARG A 170 5.08 -1.96 -17.99
N THR A 171 4.82 -2.80 -18.99
CA THR A 171 4.48 -2.33 -20.35
C THR A 171 3.09 -1.68 -20.34
N ARG A 172 3.01 -0.41 -20.73
CA ARG A 172 1.71 0.25 -20.90
C ARG A 172 1.05 -0.24 -22.18
N LEU A 173 0.10 -1.16 -22.04
CA LEU A 173 -0.67 -1.71 -23.17
C LEU A 173 -1.65 -0.70 -23.78
N LYS A 174 -2.00 0.36 -23.04
CA LYS A 174 -2.84 1.45 -23.54
C LYS A 174 -1.98 2.67 -23.81
N LYS A 175 -2.13 3.24 -25.01
CA LYS A 175 -1.58 4.57 -25.34
C LYS A 175 -2.10 5.57 -24.31
N LEU A 176 -1.20 6.30 -23.67
CA LEU A 176 -1.58 7.42 -22.80
C LEU A 176 -2.22 8.50 -23.69
N VAL A 177 -3.55 8.63 -23.61
CA VAL A 177 -4.26 9.68 -24.32
C VAL A 177 -3.98 10.99 -23.60
N LYS A 178 -3.08 11.80 -24.16
CA LYS A 178 -2.75 13.12 -23.62
C LYS A 178 -3.94 14.07 -23.76
N GLN A 179 -3.97 15.14 -22.97
CA GLN A 179 -5.04 16.15 -22.98
C GLN A 179 -5.40 16.65 -24.39
N PRO A 180 -4.46 16.95 -25.31
CA PRO A 180 -4.80 17.42 -26.67
C PRO A 180 -5.51 16.36 -27.52
N GLU A 181 -5.11 15.10 -27.38
CA GLU A 181 -5.73 13.98 -28.12
C GLU A 181 -7.14 13.70 -27.60
N ARG A 182 -7.33 13.79 -26.28
CA ARG A 182 -8.66 13.75 -25.64
C ARG A 182 -9.57 14.89 -26.13
N GLN A 183 -9.03 16.10 -26.25
CA GLN A 183 -9.79 17.23 -26.79
C GLN A 183 -10.15 17.02 -28.27
N ALA A 184 -9.20 16.59 -29.10
CA ALA A 184 -9.45 16.31 -30.52
C ALA A 184 -10.51 15.22 -30.72
N LEU A 185 -10.52 14.18 -29.88
CA LEU A 185 -11.57 13.15 -29.89
C LEU A 185 -12.95 13.72 -29.53
N ARG A 186 -13.03 14.62 -28.53
CA ARG A 186 -14.28 15.29 -28.15
C ARG A 186 -14.79 16.23 -29.25
N MET A 187 -13.88 16.93 -29.93
CA MET A 187 -14.19 17.76 -31.11
C MET A 187 -14.77 16.92 -32.24
N LYS A 188 -14.13 15.79 -32.58
CA LYS A 188 -14.59 14.88 -33.64
C LYS A 188 -15.90 14.19 -33.30
N ALA A 189 -16.13 13.87 -32.04
CA ALA A 189 -17.37 13.25 -31.58
C ALA A 189 -18.57 14.22 -31.59
N GLY A 190 -18.37 15.51 -31.92
CA GLY A 190 -19.42 16.53 -31.88
C GLY A 190 -19.96 16.77 -30.45
N THR A 191 -19.28 16.24 -29.43
CA THR A 191 -19.67 16.38 -28.03
C THR A 191 -19.26 17.74 -27.47
N ARG A 192 -19.95 18.18 -26.42
CA ARG A 192 -19.66 19.45 -25.74
C ARG A 192 -18.18 19.53 -25.31
N ILE A 193 -17.50 20.55 -25.84
CA ILE A 193 -16.06 20.78 -25.67
C ILE A 193 -15.77 21.40 -24.29
N THR A 194 -16.70 22.24 -23.82
CA THR A 194 -16.64 22.89 -22.52
C THR A 194 -17.06 21.94 -21.40
N PRO A 195 -16.57 22.16 -20.16
CA PRO A 195 -17.13 21.50 -18.99
C PRO A 195 -18.62 21.83 -18.84
N LEU A 196 -19.36 20.93 -18.17
CA LEU A 196 -20.76 21.18 -17.86
C LEU A 196 -20.85 22.43 -16.97
N PRO A 197 -21.83 23.31 -17.20
CA PRO A 197 -22.06 24.43 -16.31
C PRO A 197 -22.40 23.89 -14.92
N ALA A 198 -21.81 24.49 -13.88
CA ALA A 198 -22.19 24.17 -12.52
C ALA A 198 -23.69 24.49 -12.32
N PRO A 199 -24.40 23.74 -11.45
CA PRO A 199 -25.74 24.10 -11.02
C PRO A 199 -25.80 25.56 -10.59
N GLY A 200 -26.91 26.23 -10.88
CA GLY A 200 -27.11 27.61 -10.48
C GLY A 200 -26.31 28.67 -11.26
N VAL A 201 -25.53 28.30 -12.30
CA VAL A 201 -24.94 29.30 -13.22
C VAL A 201 -26.06 30.05 -13.94
N TYR A 202 -26.06 31.38 -13.83
CA TYR A 202 -27.16 32.29 -14.22
C TYR A 202 -28.47 32.10 -13.43
N ALA A 203 -28.46 31.35 -12.33
CA ALA A 203 -29.55 31.30 -11.36
C ALA A 203 -29.27 32.24 -10.18
N ARG A 204 -30.33 32.64 -9.46
CA ARG A 204 -30.22 33.46 -8.23
C ARG A 204 -29.96 32.62 -6.99
N HIS A 205 -29.74 31.32 -7.14
CA HIS A 205 -29.55 30.37 -6.04
C HIS A 205 -28.51 29.32 -6.43
N ASN A 206 -27.64 28.96 -5.48
CA ASN A 206 -26.52 28.03 -5.68
C ASN A 206 -26.83 26.67 -5.03
N ALA A 207 -27.87 26.00 -5.52
CA ALA A 207 -28.26 24.67 -5.06
C ALA A 207 -28.14 23.63 -6.18
N MET A 208 -27.87 22.38 -5.77
CA MET A 208 -27.56 21.27 -6.68
C MET A 208 -28.79 20.69 -7.40
N ASP A 209 -29.99 21.01 -6.91
CA ASP A 209 -31.31 20.66 -7.45
C ASP A 209 -31.86 21.70 -8.44
N VAL A 210 -31.15 22.82 -8.63
CA VAL A 210 -31.54 23.90 -9.53
C VAL A 210 -30.71 23.84 -10.83
N PRO A 211 -31.36 23.69 -12.00
CA PRO A 211 -30.62 23.67 -13.26
C PRO A 211 -30.01 25.04 -13.57
N ALA A 212 -28.80 25.02 -14.13
CA ALA A 212 -28.21 26.19 -14.76
C ALA A 212 -29.10 26.68 -15.91
N LEU A 213 -29.16 27.99 -16.09
CA LEU A 213 -29.95 28.61 -17.16
C LEU A 213 -29.04 28.97 -18.33
N ASP A 214 -29.53 28.79 -19.55
CA ASP A 214 -28.87 29.35 -20.73
C ASP A 214 -29.08 30.89 -20.79
N PRO A 215 -28.39 31.62 -21.69
CA PRO A 215 -28.59 33.06 -21.85
C PRO A 215 -30.01 33.47 -22.25
N GLN A 216 -30.85 32.53 -22.68
CA GLN A 216 -32.26 32.72 -23.05
C GLN A 216 -33.22 32.34 -21.93
N GLY A 217 -32.71 31.92 -20.77
CA GLY A 217 -33.50 31.52 -19.61
C GLY A 217 -34.04 30.08 -19.64
N ASN A 218 -33.62 29.23 -20.58
CA ASN A 218 -34.01 27.82 -20.60
C ASN A 218 -33.13 26.98 -19.66
N PRO A 219 -33.68 25.94 -19.02
CA PRO A 219 -32.92 25.06 -18.14
C PRO A 219 -32.00 24.13 -18.93
N ILE A 220 -30.75 24.00 -18.46
CA ILE A 220 -29.77 23.04 -19.00
C ILE A 220 -29.82 21.77 -18.15
N GLU A 221 -30.43 20.71 -18.67
CA GLU A 221 -30.64 19.44 -17.94
C GLU A 221 -29.34 18.80 -17.43
N ASP A 222 -28.24 18.94 -18.16
CA ASP A 222 -26.95 18.32 -17.82
C ASP A 222 -26.23 19.01 -16.65
N SER A 223 -26.73 20.15 -16.19
CA SER A 223 -26.18 20.84 -15.02
C SER A 223 -26.57 20.19 -13.69
N VAL A 224 -27.69 19.45 -13.66
CA VAL A 224 -28.20 18.77 -12.47
C VAL A 224 -27.73 17.31 -12.45
N PRO A 225 -27.26 16.78 -11.30
CA PRO A 225 -26.90 15.38 -11.18
C PRO A 225 -28.05 14.45 -11.61
N ARG A 226 -27.73 13.46 -12.45
CA ARG A 226 -28.69 12.45 -12.96
C ARG A 226 -29.52 11.81 -11.84
N VAL A 227 -28.94 11.60 -10.65
CA VAL A 227 -29.62 11.00 -9.49
C VAL A 227 -30.81 11.84 -9.02
N LEU A 228 -30.68 13.18 -8.96
CA LEU A 228 -31.75 14.08 -8.54
C LEU A 228 -32.86 14.15 -9.59
N ARG A 229 -32.47 14.18 -10.87
CA ARG A 229 -33.41 14.14 -12.00
C ARG A 229 -34.23 12.87 -12.04
N ILE A 230 -33.60 11.70 -11.88
CA ILE A 230 -34.31 10.40 -11.86
C ILE A 230 -35.26 10.30 -10.66
N ARG A 231 -34.91 10.91 -9.53
CA ARG A 231 -35.76 10.95 -8.32
C ARG A 231 -36.87 12.00 -8.38
N GLY A 232 -36.92 12.83 -9.42
CA GLY A 232 -37.87 13.96 -9.50
C GLY A 232 -37.64 15.01 -8.42
N GLN A 233 -36.42 15.10 -7.88
CA GLN A 233 -36.01 16.06 -6.84
C GLN A 233 -35.38 17.32 -7.46
N GLU A 234 -35.53 17.53 -8.76
CA GLU A 234 -35.13 18.77 -9.42
C GLU A 234 -36.20 19.84 -9.25
N ALA A 235 -35.79 21.06 -8.95
CA ALA A 235 -36.70 22.18 -8.85
C ALA A 235 -37.17 22.59 -10.27
N GLY A 236 -38.48 22.53 -10.53
CA GLY A 236 -39.05 22.92 -11.82
C GLY A 236 -38.97 24.44 -12.06
N THR A 237 -38.62 24.86 -13.26
CA THR A 237 -38.46 26.28 -13.68
C THR A 237 -39.70 27.14 -13.39
N THR A 238 -40.90 26.58 -13.49
CA THR A 238 -42.15 27.29 -13.18
C THR A 238 -42.29 27.63 -11.69
N SER A 239 -41.83 26.76 -10.80
CA SER A 239 -41.83 27.01 -9.35
C SER A 239 -40.87 28.16 -8.98
N TYR A 240 -39.77 28.27 -9.73
CA TYR A 240 -38.76 29.31 -9.57
C TYR A 240 -39.25 30.70 -10.02
N HIS A 241 -39.93 30.81 -11.17
CA HIS A 241 -40.54 32.08 -11.60
C HIS A 241 -41.65 32.54 -10.63
N ALA A 242 -42.44 31.61 -10.11
CA ALA A 242 -43.51 31.92 -9.18
C ALA A 242 -43.00 32.43 -7.83
N ASP A 243 -41.94 31.85 -7.27
CA ASP A 243 -41.35 32.33 -6.02
C ASP A 243 -40.64 33.68 -6.21
N THR A 244 -40.01 33.89 -7.37
CA THR A 244 -39.41 35.18 -7.72
C THR A 244 -40.46 36.28 -7.85
N TYR A 245 -41.56 35.99 -8.56
CA TYR A 245 -42.67 36.92 -8.69
C TYR A 245 -43.34 37.17 -7.35
N ARG A 246 -43.55 36.11 -6.54
CA ARG A 246 -44.10 36.23 -5.19
C ARG A 246 -43.22 37.10 -4.30
N ARG A 247 -41.89 36.90 -4.29
CA ARG A 247 -40.95 37.72 -3.53
C ARG A 247 -40.89 39.16 -3.99
N ALA A 248 -40.93 39.40 -5.31
CA ALA A 248 -40.98 40.75 -5.85
C ALA A 248 -42.30 41.45 -5.48
N VAL A 249 -43.43 40.73 -5.56
CA VAL A 249 -44.75 41.27 -5.17
C VAL A 249 -44.84 41.47 -3.66
N THR A 250 -44.31 40.58 -2.83
CA THR A 250 -44.29 40.77 -1.37
C THR A 250 -43.33 41.88 -0.97
N ALA A 251 -42.20 42.07 -1.65
CA ALA A 251 -41.32 43.20 -1.41
C ALA A 251 -41.94 44.54 -1.85
N VAL A 252 -42.90 44.52 -2.78
CA VAL A 252 -43.69 45.69 -3.19
C VAL A 252 -44.89 45.91 -2.25
N ALA A 253 -45.50 44.84 -1.74
CA ALA A 253 -46.70 44.88 -0.89
C ALA A 253 -46.37 45.18 0.58
N ASP A 254 -45.28 44.60 1.09
CA ASP A 254 -44.65 44.91 2.38
C ASP A 254 -43.23 45.40 2.07
N PRO A 255 -43.04 46.70 1.82
CA PRO A 255 -41.70 47.24 1.70
C PRO A 255 -40.96 46.96 3.01
N PRO A 256 -39.71 46.47 2.97
CA PRO A 256 -38.95 46.25 4.19
C PRO A 256 -38.94 47.56 4.97
N GLU A 257 -39.25 47.48 6.27
CA GLU A 257 -39.13 48.63 7.17
C GLU A 257 -37.76 49.25 6.92
N ALA A 258 -37.76 50.52 6.50
CA ALA A 258 -36.56 51.28 6.24
C ALA A 258 -35.83 51.48 7.58
N THR A 259 -35.17 50.44 8.06
CA THR A 259 -33.98 50.61 8.87
C THR A 259 -33.07 51.41 7.97
N GLY A 260 -32.76 52.65 8.36
CA GLY A 260 -32.08 53.66 7.55
C GLY A 260 -30.66 53.28 7.12
N GLY A 261 -30.54 52.21 6.36
CA GLY A 261 -29.35 51.74 5.67
C GLY A 261 -29.42 52.20 4.22
N ASP A 262 -28.29 52.74 3.78
CA ASP A 262 -28.01 53.19 2.42
C ASP A 262 -28.57 52.22 1.35
N PRO A 263 -29.31 52.69 0.32
CA PRO A 263 -29.81 51.85 -0.77
C PRO A 263 -28.72 51.09 -1.54
N ALA A 264 -27.44 51.47 -1.40
CA ALA A 264 -26.31 50.68 -1.88
C ALA A 264 -26.16 49.31 -1.18
N ALA A 265 -26.62 49.17 0.07
CA ALA A 265 -26.52 47.93 0.85
C ALA A 265 -27.51 46.84 0.37
N LEU A 266 -28.65 47.21 -0.21
CA LEU A 266 -29.67 46.26 -0.70
C LEU A 266 -29.31 45.60 -2.03
N LEU A 267 -28.39 46.20 -2.80
CA LEU A 267 -27.80 45.61 -4.00
C LEU A 267 -26.63 44.67 -3.70
N GLY A 268 -26.35 44.39 -2.42
CA GLY A 268 -25.34 43.41 -2.05
C GLY A 268 -23.95 43.81 -2.55
N THR A 269 -23.54 45.05 -2.29
CA THR A 269 -22.12 45.29 -1.99
C THR A 269 -21.88 44.93 -0.53
N GLU A 270 -22.13 43.67 -0.16
CA GLU A 270 -21.23 43.12 0.83
C GLU A 270 -19.91 42.96 0.10
N GLU A 271 -18.97 43.86 0.38
CA GLU A 271 -17.62 43.37 0.64
C GLU A 271 -17.76 42.32 1.74
N SER A 272 -18.16 41.11 1.34
CA SER A 272 -17.64 39.91 1.95
C SER A 272 -16.14 40.07 1.75
N GLU A 273 -15.51 40.63 2.78
CA GLU A 273 -14.07 40.56 3.04
C GLU A 273 -13.60 39.32 2.32
N ALA A 274 -12.81 39.52 1.25
CA ALA A 274 -12.47 38.48 0.31
C ALA A 274 -11.96 37.29 1.10
N ARG A 275 -12.87 36.37 1.45
CA ARG A 275 -12.50 35.11 2.01
C ARG A 275 -11.81 34.51 0.80
N PRO A 276 -10.48 34.39 0.83
CA PRO A 276 -9.73 33.93 -0.33
C PRO A 276 -10.48 32.70 -0.79
N PRO A 277 -10.84 32.64 -2.10
CA PRO A 277 -11.85 31.73 -2.62
C PRO A 277 -11.68 30.43 -1.89
N ALA A 278 -12.64 30.07 -1.02
CA ALA A 278 -12.48 28.94 -0.12
C ALA A 278 -11.98 27.82 -1.01
N ALA A 279 -10.70 27.46 -0.82
CA ALA A 279 -9.91 26.81 -1.85
C ALA A 279 -10.80 25.72 -2.43
N ALA A 280 -11.14 25.85 -3.72
CA ALA A 280 -12.18 25.08 -4.38
C ALA A 280 -12.22 23.71 -3.72
N PRO A 281 -13.32 23.30 -3.03
CA PRO A 281 -13.30 22.10 -2.20
C PRO A 281 -12.72 21.01 -3.08
N GLY A 282 -11.47 20.65 -2.73
CA GLY A 282 -10.52 20.09 -3.68
C GLY A 282 -11.24 18.96 -4.37
N HIS A 283 -11.30 18.99 -5.70
CA HIS A 283 -11.89 17.97 -6.56
C HIS A 283 -12.22 16.73 -5.74
N THR A 284 -13.42 16.67 -5.13
CA THR A 284 -13.89 15.42 -4.57
C THR A 284 -14.29 14.67 -5.81
N SER A 285 -13.30 13.96 -6.32
CA SER A 285 -13.41 12.78 -7.14
C SER A 285 -14.58 11.93 -6.67
N GLY A 286 -15.78 12.23 -7.16
CA GLY A 286 -16.77 11.19 -7.42
C GLY A 286 -16.17 10.25 -8.46
N PRO A 287 -16.31 8.94 -8.25
CA PRO A 287 -15.21 7.98 -8.30
C PRO A 287 -14.31 8.21 -9.51
N THR A 288 -13.14 8.79 -9.26
CA THR A 288 -11.99 8.41 -10.03
C THR A 288 -11.77 6.93 -9.77
N THR A 289 -11.90 6.12 -10.81
CA THR A 289 -11.03 4.95 -10.92
C THR A 289 -9.58 5.46 -10.88
N ASP A 290 -9.05 5.70 -9.69
CA ASP A 290 -7.68 6.15 -9.49
C ASP A 290 -6.73 4.98 -9.72
N VAL A 291 -5.93 5.14 -10.77
CA VAL A 291 -4.65 4.45 -10.87
C VAL A 291 -3.60 5.49 -10.54
N ASP A 292 -3.09 5.41 -9.32
CA ASP A 292 -2.01 6.19 -8.75
C ASP A 292 -0.70 6.02 -9.56
N LEU A 293 -0.05 7.14 -9.85
CA LEU A 293 1.34 7.21 -10.34
C LEU A 293 1.95 8.54 -9.88
N GLY A 294 2.81 8.42 -8.88
CA GLY A 294 3.64 9.48 -8.33
C GLY A 294 4.60 10.13 -9.32
N ALA A 295 4.74 11.44 -9.08
CA ALA A 295 5.81 12.39 -9.34
C ALA A 295 7.06 11.96 -10.16
N ALA A 296 7.34 12.74 -11.21
CA ALA A 296 8.70 13.08 -11.59
C ALA A 296 8.79 14.59 -11.85
N SER A 297 9.60 15.25 -11.02
CA SER A 297 10.04 16.63 -11.13
C SER A 297 11.03 16.76 -12.29
N THR A 298 10.81 17.72 -13.20
CA THR A 298 11.85 18.23 -14.10
C THR A 298 11.91 19.73 -14.01
N LYS A 299 12.93 20.21 -13.29
CA LYS A 299 13.46 21.56 -13.42
C LYS A 299 14.13 21.68 -14.79
N THR A 300 13.74 22.71 -15.53
CA THR A 300 14.54 23.35 -16.57
C THR A 300 15.78 23.99 -15.93
N GLU A 301 16.96 23.62 -16.40
CA GLU A 301 18.16 24.44 -16.28
C GLU A 301 18.83 24.49 -17.66
N THR A 302 19.19 25.70 -18.02
CA THR A 302 19.69 26.19 -19.31
C THR A 302 21.12 25.71 -19.60
N GLU A 303 21.40 25.56 -20.90
CA GLU A 303 22.70 25.45 -21.59
C GLU A 303 23.77 26.45 -21.10
N PRO A 304 25.08 26.30 -21.45
CA PRO A 304 25.64 25.62 -22.65
C PRO A 304 26.48 24.35 -22.42
#